data_AF-A0AA95FFL7-F1
#
_entry.id   AF-A0AA95FFL7-F1
#
_cell.length_a   1.000
_cell.length_b   1.000
_cell.length_c   1.000
_cell.angle_alpha   90.00
_cell.angle_beta   90.00
_cell.angle_gamma   90.00
#
_symmetry.space_group_name_H-M   'P 1'
#
loop_
_entity.id
_entity.type
_entity.pdbx_description
1 polymer ?
#
loop_
_entity_poly.entity_id
_entity_poly.type
_entity_poly.pdbx_seq_one_letter_code
_entity_poly.pdbx_strand_id
1 'polypeptide(L)'
;MNSKIFFILFLLNVFLNLQAQKQEFQAPDYTLIKKNIEDKTSEFYYPRVLKRLKENDTLLTNEHYRHLYFGFIFQKNYKPYKISKKTDELKKFYLGEVTEKDFPKGIKLFTEELEENPFNLRAMNYLSYLYHLNKDEVTAKKMSKNFHGLLDAILSSGDGQKCETGFHVIAVPDEYVLLNMFQMETRSQSYSGTCDYLEFEKDKYKVPGLYFDVSIFYGKF
;
A
#
# COMPACT_ATOMS: atom_id res chain seq x y z
N MET A 1 22.39 -53.75 6.16
CA MET A 1 21.70 -52.63 5.47
C MET A 1 22.07 -51.35 6.22
N ASN A 2 22.83 -50.44 5.60
CA ASN A 2 23.51 -49.34 6.31
C ASN A 2 22.52 -48.33 6.89
N SER A 3 22.57 -48.08 8.21
CA SER A 3 21.76 -47.06 8.90
C SER A 3 21.94 -45.66 8.31
N LYS A 4 23.10 -45.37 7.72
CA LYS A 4 23.39 -44.15 6.96
C LYS A 4 22.48 -43.96 5.75
N ILE A 5 22.10 -45.03 5.05
CA ILE A 5 21.23 -44.98 3.87
C ILE A 5 19.79 -44.61 4.29
N PHE A 6 19.31 -45.14 5.41
CA PHE A 6 18.00 -44.77 5.97
C PHE A 6 17.94 -43.30 6.39
N PHE A 7 19.02 -42.78 6.97
CA PHE A 7 19.10 -41.37 7.38
C PHE A 7 19.13 -40.41 6.17
N ILE A 8 19.81 -40.80 5.09
CA ILE A 8 19.85 -40.02 3.84
C ILE A 8 18.47 -40.04 3.14
N LEU A 9 17.79 -41.19 3.10
CA LEU A 9 16.43 -41.31 2.57
C LEU A 9 15.39 -40.52 3.40
N PHE A 10 15.58 -40.46 4.73
CA PHE A 10 14.73 -39.65 5.61
C PHE A 10 14.93 -38.15 5.37
N LEU A 11 16.18 -37.68 5.24
CA LEU A 11 16.48 -36.28 4.91
C LEU A 11 15.94 -35.87 3.54
N LEU A 12 16.03 -36.73 2.52
CA LEU A 12 15.49 -36.44 1.18
C LEU A 12 13.96 -36.27 1.15
N ASN A 13 13.21 -36.91 2.05
CA ASN A 13 11.76 -36.76 2.13
C ASN A 13 11.32 -35.45 2.84
N VAL A 14 12.16 -34.89 3.71
CA VAL A 14 11.85 -33.61 4.40
C VAL A 14 11.97 -32.42 3.44
N PHE A 15 12.85 -32.48 2.44
CA PHE A 15 13.04 -31.40 1.46
C PHE A 15 11.95 -31.34 0.37
N LEU A 16 11.13 -32.37 0.19
CA LEU A 16 10.06 -32.39 -0.82
C LEU A 16 8.75 -31.73 -0.38
N ASN A 17 8.65 -31.31 0.88
CA ASN A 17 7.44 -30.69 1.44
C ASN A 17 7.54 -29.17 1.63
N LEU A 18 8.53 -28.51 1.00
CA LEU A 18 8.46 -27.07 0.78
C LEU A 18 7.45 -26.80 -0.34
N GLN A 19 6.16 -26.91 -0.01
CA GLN A 19 5.14 -26.30 -0.85
C GLN A 19 5.48 -24.80 -0.90
N ALA A 20 5.84 -24.31 -2.07
CA ALA A 20 5.78 -22.89 -2.38
C ALA A 20 4.32 -22.48 -2.16
N GLN A 21 4.04 -21.88 -0.99
CA GLN A 21 2.70 -21.41 -0.67
C GLN A 21 2.38 -20.33 -1.70
N LYS A 22 1.53 -20.68 -2.67
CA LYS A 22 1.07 -19.71 -3.67
C LYS A 22 0.40 -18.60 -2.87
N GLN A 23 0.96 -17.39 -2.96
CA GLN A 23 0.37 -16.25 -2.27
C GLN A 23 -1.07 -16.11 -2.75
N GLU A 24 -2.00 -16.33 -1.83
CA GLU A 24 -3.42 -16.22 -2.11
C GLU A 24 -3.78 -14.75 -1.94
N PHE A 25 -4.21 -14.14 -3.04
CA PHE A 25 -4.73 -12.77 -3.05
C PHE A 25 -6.20 -12.80 -2.66
N GLN A 26 -6.63 -11.83 -1.86
CA GLN A 26 -8.01 -11.74 -1.40
C GLN A 26 -8.53 -10.33 -1.64
N ALA A 27 -9.51 -10.23 -2.55
CA ALA A 27 -10.27 -9.00 -2.74
C ALA A 27 -10.88 -8.51 -1.40
N PRO A 28 -10.97 -7.20 -1.15
CA PRO A 28 -11.54 -6.67 0.08
C PRO A 28 -13.03 -7.04 0.21
N ASP A 29 -13.38 -7.73 1.30
CA ASP A 29 -14.80 -7.88 1.70
C ASP A 29 -15.26 -6.60 2.39
N TYR A 30 -15.74 -5.64 1.58
CA TYR A 30 -16.20 -4.35 2.07
C TYR A 30 -17.37 -4.44 3.07
N THR A 31 -18.20 -5.48 2.97
CA THR A 31 -19.31 -5.68 3.92
C THR A 31 -18.76 -6.08 5.29
N LEU A 32 -17.85 -7.04 5.34
CA LEU A 32 -17.18 -7.45 6.57
C LEU A 32 -16.33 -6.32 7.16
N ILE A 33 -15.55 -5.64 6.32
CA ILE A 33 -14.72 -4.50 6.74
C ILE A 33 -15.60 -3.43 7.37
N LYS A 34 -16.70 -3.01 6.70
CA LYS A 34 -17.63 -2.01 7.25
C LYS A 34 -18.16 -2.42 8.62
N LYS A 35 -18.63 -3.67 8.75
CA LYS A 35 -19.13 -4.21 10.02
C LYS A 35 -18.05 -4.11 11.12
N ASN A 36 -16.84 -4.56 10.82
CA ASN A 36 -15.75 -4.63 11.79
C ASN A 36 -15.24 -3.24 12.22
N ILE A 37 -15.21 -2.27 11.32
CA ILE A 37 -14.69 -0.93 11.61
C ILE A 37 -15.70 -0.04 12.36
N GLU A 38 -17.01 -0.32 12.24
CA GLU A 38 -18.09 0.40 12.94
C GLU A 38 -18.34 -0.13 14.36
N ASP A 39 -17.99 -1.39 14.64
CA ASP A 39 -18.14 -2.01 15.95
C ASP A 39 -17.06 -1.52 16.94
N LYS A 40 -17.51 -0.85 18.01
CA LYS A 40 -16.63 -0.31 19.08
C LYS A 40 -15.88 -1.40 19.87
N THR A 41 -16.39 -2.63 19.87
CA THR A 41 -15.79 -3.78 20.56
C THR A 41 -14.79 -4.54 19.69
N SER A 42 -14.85 -4.35 18.37
CA SER A 42 -13.91 -4.94 17.42
C SER A 42 -12.48 -4.40 17.63
N GLU A 43 -11.48 -5.27 17.44
CA GLU A 43 -10.07 -4.87 17.38
C GLU A 43 -9.81 -3.91 16.20
N PHE A 44 -10.65 -3.99 15.15
CA PHE A 44 -10.58 -3.18 13.95
C PHE A 44 -11.35 -1.86 14.02
N TYR A 45 -11.92 -1.50 15.18
CA TYR A 45 -12.70 -0.27 15.34
C TYR A 45 -11.94 0.97 14.81
N TYR A 46 -12.53 1.64 13.81
CA TYR A 46 -11.78 2.54 12.93
C TYR A 46 -11.00 3.64 13.68
N PRO A 47 -11.61 4.41 14.60
CA PRO A 47 -10.91 5.50 15.28
C PRO A 47 -9.71 5.02 16.10
N ARG A 48 -9.78 3.81 16.66
CA ARG A 48 -8.70 3.24 17.47
C ARG A 48 -7.54 2.82 16.60
N VAL A 49 -7.79 2.11 15.50
CA VAL A 49 -6.71 1.67 14.61
C VAL A 49 -6.10 2.87 13.88
N LEU A 50 -6.90 3.88 13.49
CA LEU A 50 -6.39 5.09 12.85
C LEU A 50 -5.48 5.88 13.79
N LYS A 51 -5.84 5.98 15.07
CA LYS A 51 -4.98 6.60 16.09
C LYS A 51 -3.64 5.87 16.18
N ARG A 52 -3.64 4.54 16.23
CA ARG A 52 -2.43 3.71 16.25
C ARG A 52 -1.56 3.95 15.02
N LEU A 53 -2.15 4.07 13.83
CA LEU A 53 -1.42 4.42 12.60
C LEU A 53 -0.71 5.77 12.73
N LYS A 54 -1.43 6.82 13.18
CA LYS A 54 -0.88 8.17 13.36
C LYS A 54 0.23 8.24 14.41
N GLU A 55 0.15 7.40 15.44
CA GLU A 55 1.19 7.26 16.48
C GLU A 55 2.37 6.39 16.02
N ASN A 56 2.35 5.91 14.78
CA ASN A 56 3.31 4.97 14.21
C ASN A 56 3.52 3.69 15.04
N ASP A 57 2.40 3.11 15.50
CA ASP A 57 2.38 1.86 16.25
C ASP A 57 2.92 0.69 15.40
N THR A 58 4.04 0.14 15.83
CA THR A 58 4.70 -0.99 15.17
C THR A 58 4.00 -2.33 15.40
N LEU A 59 2.89 -2.38 16.14
CA LEU A 59 2.11 -3.61 16.39
C LEU A 59 0.87 -3.72 15.50
N LEU A 60 0.70 -2.82 14.52
CA LEU A 60 -0.30 -3.01 13.47
C LEU A 60 0.05 -4.24 12.63
N THR A 61 -0.94 -5.09 12.41
CA THR A 61 -0.85 -6.30 11.57
C THR A 61 -1.39 -6.01 10.17
N ASN A 62 -1.16 -6.92 9.22
CA ASN A 62 -1.68 -6.79 7.86
C ASN A 62 -3.21 -6.64 7.84
N GLU A 63 -3.93 -7.37 8.71
CA GLU A 63 -5.38 -7.22 8.83
C GLU A 63 -5.79 -5.84 9.35
N HIS A 64 -5.03 -5.24 10.27
CA HIS A 64 -5.28 -3.86 10.70
C HIS A 64 -5.10 -2.87 9.53
N TYR A 65 -4.04 -3.03 8.72
CA TYR A 65 -3.81 -2.17 7.56
C TYR A 65 -4.87 -2.36 6.48
N ARG A 66 -5.31 -3.60 6.22
CA ARG A 66 -6.41 -3.89 5.29
C ARG A 66 -7.72 -3.25 5.72
N HIS A 67 -8.12 -3.41 6.98
CA HIS A 67 -9.32 -2.76 7.52
C HIS A 67 -9.22 -1.24 7.53
N LEU A 68 -8.04 -0.68 7.79
CA LEU A 68 -7.82 0.76 7.75
C LEU A 68 -7.92 1.32 6.33
N TYR A 69 -7.14 0.78 5.40
CA TYR A 69 -7.04 1.29 4.04
C TYR A 69 -8.39 1.15 3.32
N PHE A 70 -8.91 -0.07 3.22
CA PHE A 70 -10.19 -0.31 2.54
C PHE A 70 -11.39 0.23 3.32
N GLY A 71 -11.29 0.38 4.65
CA GLY A 71 -12.34 0.99 5.47
C GLY A 71 -12.38 2.51 5.41
N PHE A 72 -11.35 3.16 4.84
CA PHE A 72 -11.30 4.62 4.72
C PHE A 72 -12.45 5.16 3.86
N ILE A 73 -12.93 4.38 2.89
CA ILE A 73 -14.01 4.75 1.98
C ILE A 73 -15.33 5.08 2.70
N PHE A 74 -15.55 4.51 3.88
CA PHE A 74 -16.75 4.70 4.69
C PHE A 74 -16.67 5.94 5.58
N GLN A 75 -15.52 6.61 5.61
CA GLN A 75 -15.31 7.78 6.45
C GLN A 75 -15.84 9.04 5.77
N LYS A 76 -16.42 9.94 6.56
CA LYS A 76 -17.04 11.19 6.06
C LYS A 76 -16.10 12.08 5.25
N ASN A 77 -14.79 11.97 5.46
CA ASN A 77 -13.77 12.75 4.78
C ASN A 77 -13.15 12.05 3.56
N TYR A 78 -13.61 10.85 3.19
CA TYR A 78 -13.13 10.14 2.00
C TYR A 78 -13.44 10.92 0.72
N LYS A 79 -12.39 11.12 -0.09
CA LYS A 79 -12.45 11.84 -1.36
C LYS A 79 -11.41 11.23 -2.30
N PRO A 80 -11.79 10.32 -3.22
CA PRO A 80 -10.83 9.59 -4.07
C PRO A 80 -10.00 10.49 -4.97
N TYR A 81 -10.55 11.66 -5.35
CA TYR A 81 -9.93 12.63 -6.24
C TYR A 81 -9.37 13.86 -5.51
N LYS A 82 -9.18 13.79 -4.18
CA LYS A 82 -8.70 14.95 -3.41
C LYS A 82 -7.27 15.28 -3.81
N ILE A 83 -7.08 16.46 -4.36
CA ILE A 83 -5.77 17.07 -4.57
C ILE A 83 -5.36 17.80 -3.28
N SER A 84 -4.08 17.67 -2.89
CA SER A 84 -3.54 18.40 -1.74
C SER A 84 -3.66 19.91 -1.97
N LYS A 85 -4.11 20.63 -0.93
CA LYS A 85 -4.10 22.10 -0.94
C LYS A 85 -2.68 22.68 -0.97
N LYS A 86 -1.66 21.86 -0.70
CA LYS A 86 -0.25 22.24 -0.61
C LYS A 86 0.56 21.72 -1.80
N THR A 87 -0.11 21.32 -2.89
CA THR A 87 0.53 20.71 -4.06
C THR A 87 1.72 21.52 -4.56
N ASP A 88 1.58 22.84 -4.69
CA ASP A 88 2.67 23.71 -5.17
C ASP A 88 3.86 23.76 -4.20
N GLU A 89 3.61 23.78 -2.90
CA GLU A 89 4.67 23.78 -1.88
C GLU A 89 5.39 22.43 -1.79
N LEU A 90 4.65 21.34 -1.99
CA LEU A 90 5.18 19.96 -1.97
C LEU A 90 5.94 19.62 -3.27
N LYS A 91 5.66 20.31 -4.38
CA LYS A 91 6.23 20.03 -5.70
C LYS A 91 7.76 19.94 -5.68
N LYS A 92 8.44 20.89 -5.05
CA LYS A 92 9.92 20.89 -5.01
C LYS A 92 10.50 19.65 -4.32
N PHE A 93 9.81 19.15 -3.29
CA PHE A 93 10.22 17.92 -2.58
C PHE A 93 10.04 16.71 -3.48
N TYR A 94 8.93 16.65 -4.21
CA TYR A 94 8.66 15.59 -5.18
C TYR A 94 9.61 15.59 -6.38
N LEU A 95 10.20 16.73 -6.74
CA LEU A 95 11.20 16.84 -7.79
C LEU A 95 12.63 16.55 -7.30
N GLY A 96 12.83 16.39 -5.99
CA GLY A 96 14.17 16.24 -5.41
C GLY A 96 14.99 17.54 -5.41
N GLU A 97 14.35 18.69 -5.67
CA GLU A 97 14.98 20.03 -5.72
C GLU A 97 15.12 20.62 -4.31
N VAL A 98 15.71 19.86 -3.39
CA VAL A 98 15.76 20.20 -1.96
C VAL A 98 17.16 20.05 -1.37
N THR A 99 17.44 20.87 -0.37
CA THR A 99 18.68 20.85 0.42
C THR A 99 18.37 20.56 1.89
N GLU A 100 19.40 20.30 2.71
CA GLU A 100 19.23 20.06 4.16
C GLU A 100 18.45 21.19 4.87
N LYS A 101 18.59 22.44 4.40
CA LYS A 101 17.87 23.60 4.94
C LYS A 101 16.35 23.51 4.73
N ASP A 102 15.90 22.72 3.75
CA ASP A 102 14.50 22.56 3.41
C ASP A 102 13.81 21.45 4.21
N PHE A 103 14.57 20.53 4.82
CA PHE A 103 14.01 19.35 5.48
C PHE A 103 13.01 19.69 6.58
N PRO A 104 13.24 20.67 7.49
CA PRO A 104 12.26 21.01 8.51
C PRO A 104 10.92 21.50 7.91
N LYS A 105 10.97 22.28 6.81
CA LYS A 105 9.75 22.72 6.10
C LYS A 105 9.05 21.52 5.45
N GLY A 106 9.80 20.63 4.80
CA GLY A 106 9.25 19.42 4.18
C GLY A 106 8.56 18.52 5.18
N ILE A 107 9.24 18.21 6.29
CA ILE A 107 8.69 17.39 7.39
C ILE A 107 7.37 17.98 7.87
N LYS A 108 7.32 19.28 8.13
CA LYS A 108 6.08 19.96 8.53
C LYS A 108 4.98 19.81 7.47
N LEU A 109 5.26 20.13 6.22
CA LEU A 109 4.25 20.11 5.15
C LEU A 109 3.66 18.72 4.92
N PHE A 110 4.51 17.68 4.86
CA PHE A 110 4.04 16.32 4.69
C PHE A 110 3.32 15.78 5.94
N THR A 111 3.74 16.18 7.14
CA THR A 111 3.02 15.81 8.37
C THR A 111 1.59 16.36 8.34
N GLU A 112 1.43 17.64 7.98
CA GLU A 112 0.11 18.26 7.86
C GLU A 112 -0.72 17.66 6.71
N GLU A 113 -0.09 17.24 5.60
CA GLU A 113 -0.75 16.49 4.52
C GLU A 113 -1.32 15.16 5.03
N LEU A 114 -0.54 14.42 5.82
CA LEU A 114 -0.98 13.13 6.38
C LEU A 114 -2.01 13.28 7.51
N GLU A 115 -2.05 14.43 8.20
CA GLU A 115 -3.15 14.72 9.13
C GLU A 115 -4.50 14.86 8.40
N GLU A 116 -4.48 15.47 7.21
CA GLU A 116 -5.66 15.61 6.36
C GLU A 116 -6.01 14.33 5.58
N ASN A 117 -5.00 13.62 5.09
CA ASN A 117 -5.13 12.37 4.35
C ASN A 117 -4.08 11.34 4.81
N PRO A 118 -4.39 10.53 5.85
CA PRO A 118 -3.45 9.57 6.42
C PRO A 118 -3.08 8.42 5.47
N PHE A 119 -3.77 8.31 4.33
CA PHE A 119 -3.54 7.29 3.30
C PHE A 119 -2.92 7.87 2.04
N ASN A 120 -2.39 9.10 2.06
CA ASN A 120 -1.55 9.60 0.98
C ASN A 120 -0.19 8.88 1.00
N LEU A 121 -0.12 7.71 0.34
CA LEU A 121 1.06 6.83 0.37
C LEU A 121 2.31 7.52 -0.19
N ARG A 122 2.14 8.38 -1.21
CA ARG A 122 3.23 9.18 -1.75
C ARG A 122 3.78 10.14 -0.70
N ALA A 123 2.93 10.91 -0.02
CA ALA A 123 3.36 11.80 1.06
C ALA A 123 4.04 11.04 2.21
N MET A 124 3.51 9.86 2.58
CA MET A 124 4.09 9.02 3.63
C MET A 124 5.50 8.54 3.27
N ASN A 125 5.71 8.08 2.03
CA ASN A 125 7.02 7.67 1.55
C ASN A 125 8.03 8.83 1.59
N TYR A 126 7.65 10.01 1.09
CA TYR A 126 8.52 11.19 1.11
C TYR A 126 8.83 11.68 2.52
N LEU A 127 7.86 11.64 3.44
CA LEU A 127 8.10 12.01 4.83
C LEU A 127 9.06 11.03 5.51
N SER A 128 8.91 9.71 5.30
CA SER A 128 9.85 8.71 5.78
C SER A 128 11.27 8.98 5.24
N TYR A 129 11.39 9.29 3.95
CA TYR A 129 12.68 9.64 3.33
C TYR A 129 13.28 10.92 3.90
N LEU A 130 12.49 11.96 4.14
CA LEU A 130 12.98 13.19 4.78
C LEU A 130 13.46 12.97 6.21
N TYR A 131 12.78 12.12 7.00
CA TYR A 131 13.28 11.75 8.32
C TYR A 131 14.62 11.02 8.24
N HIS A 132 14.78 10.11 7.27
CA HIS A 132 16.06 9.43 7.01
C HIS A 132 17.17 10.43 6.65
N LEU A 133 16.93 11.34 5.69
CA LEU A 133 17.89 12.38 5.32
C LEU A 133 18.21 13.32 6.48
N ASN A 134 17.25 13.58 7.36
CA ASN A 134 17.42 14.37 8.58
C ASN A 134 17.99 13.58 9.77
N LYS A 135 18.48 12.35 9.54
CA LYS A 135 19.13 11.46 10.53
C LYS A 135 18.22 10.99 11.67
N ASP A 136 16.90 11.11 11.53
CA ASP A 136 15.92 10.52 12.45
C ASP A 136 15.50 9.12 11.96
N GLU A 137 16.43 8.17 12.11
CA GLU A 137 16.26 6.78 11.67
C GLU A 137 15.12 6.05 12.37
N VAL A 138 14.83 6.42 13.63
CA VAL A 138 13.77 5.76 14.41
C VAL A 138 12.42 6.11 13.81
N THR A 139 12.16 7.40 13.58
CA THR A 139 10.90 7.84 12.97
C THR A 139 10.80 7.37 11.53
N ALA A 140 11.89 7.47 10.75
CA ALA A 140 11.93 7.00 9.37
C ALA A 140 11.52 5.53 9.24
N LYS A 141 12.07 4.64 10.08
CA LYS A 141 11.75 3.20 10.09
C LYS A 141 10.30 2.93 10.47
N LYS A 142 9.77 3.61 11.50
CA LYS A 142 8.37 3.43 11.91
C LYS A 142 7.39 3.87 10.82
N MET A 143 7.67 5.01 10.17
CA MET A 143 6.87 5.49 9.05
C MET A 143 6.98 4.58 7.82
N SER A 144 8.19 4.10 7.52
CA SER A 144 8.41 3.14 6.45
C SER A 144 7.61 1.85 6.70
N LYS A 145 7.54 1.37 7.94
CA LYS A 145 6.69 0.22 8.30
C LYS A 145 5.21 0.49 7.99
N ASN A 146 4.69 1.65 8.35
CA ASN A 146 3.31 2.02 8.04
C ASN A 146 3.06 2.10 6.52
N PHE A 147 3.99 2.69 5.77
CA PHE A 147 3.91 2.75 4.32
C PHE A 147 3.85 1.34 3.71
N HIS A 148 4.76 0.45 4.11
CA HIS A 148 4.77 -0.94 3.61
C HIS A 148 3.53 -1.71 4.05
N GLY A 149 3.03 -1.54 5.27
CA GLY A 149 1.80 -2.19 5.71
C GLY A 149 0.56 -1.79 4.90
N LEU A 150 0.44 -0.51 4.54
CA LEU A 150 -0.62 -0.04 3.66
C LEU A 150 -0.42 -0.50 2.20
N LEU A 151 0.83 -0.53 1.72
CA LEU A 151 1.16 -1.08 0.41
C LEU A 151 0.81 -2.57 0.33
N ASP A 152 1.11 -3.33 1.38
CA ASP A 152 0.80 -4.76 1.50
C ASP A 152 -0.72 -5.00 1.52
N ALA A 153 -1.52 -4.06 2.06
CA ALA A 153 -2.98 -4.14 1.96
C ALA A 153 -3.45 -4.11 0.49
N ILE A 154 -2.83 -3.28 -0.35
CA ILE A 154 -3.09 -3.22 -1.80
C ILE A 154 -2.56 -4.49 -2.48
N LEU A 155 -1.30 -4.86 -2.24
CA LEU A 155 -0.66 -6.01 -2.88
C LEU A 155 -1.30 -7.36 -2.52
N SER A 156 -1.95 -7.45 -1.37
CA SER A 156 -2.70 -8.65 -0.97
C SER A 156 -4.11 -8.71 -1.54
N SER A 157 -4.58 -7.68 -2.26
CA SER A 157 -5.94 -7.62 -2.81
C SER A 157 -6.11 -8.30 -4.17
N GLY A 158 -5.03 -8.42 -4.94
CA GLY A 158 -5.03 -8.96 -6.29
C GLY A 158 -3.60 -9.17 -6.79
N ASP A 159 -3.46 -9.66 -8.02
CA ASP A 159 -2.17 -9.84 -8.69
C ASP A 159 -1.94 -8.85 -9.85
N GLY A 160 -2.96 -8.08 -10.21
CA GLY A 160 -2.92 -7.08 -11.28
C GLY A 160 -2.82 -7.67 -12.69
N GLN A 161 -2.95 -8.98 -12.88
CA GLN A 161 -2.79 -9.63 -14.19
C GLN A 161 -4.05 -9.55 -15.06
N LYS A 162 -5.23 -9.49 -14.43
CA LYS A 162 -6.54 -9.37 -15.07
C LYS A 162 -7.38 -8.37 -14.29
N CYS A 163 -8.45 -7.85 -14.89
CA CYS A 163 -9.36 -6.94 -14.18
C CYS A 163 -10.00 -7.62 -12.95
N GLU A 164 -10.39 -8.90 -13.05
CA GLU A 164 -11.01 -9.64 -11.94
C GLU A 164 -10.04 -9.92 -10.78
N THR A 165 -8.74 -9.82 -11.03
CA THR A 165 -7.68 -9.99 -10.02
C THR A 165 -6.85 -8.71 -9.89
N GLY A 166 -7.42 -7.57 -10.25
CA GLY A 166 -6.77 -6.26 -10.19
C GLY A 166 -6.38 -5.88 -8.77
N PHE A 167 -5.37 -5.04 -8.62
CA PHE A 167 -5.07 -4.45 -7.32
C PHE A 167 -6.19 -3.48 -6.94
N HIS A 168 -6.88 -3.72 -5.83
CA HIS A 168 -7.89 -2.80 -5.33
C HIS A 168 -7.23 -1.57 -4.73
N VAL A 169 -7.61 -0.39 -5.21
CA VAL A 169 -7.11 0.91 -4.75
C VAL A 169 -8.25 1.80 -4.31
N ILE A 170 -7.99 2.70 -3.36
CA ILE A 170 -9.00 3.66 -2.87
C ILE A 170 -8.76 5.09 -3.37
N ALA A 171 -7.64 5.34 -4.04
CA ALA A 171 -7.39 6.57 -4.77
C ALA A 171 -6.49 6.33 -6.00
N VAL A 172 -6.71 7.08 -7.07
CA VAL A 172 -5.91 7.01 -8.32
C VAL A 172 -4.39 7.13 -8.07
N PRO A 173 -3.89 8.02 -7.19
CA PRO A 173 -2.45 8.12 -6.95
C PRO A 173 -1.79 6.85 -6.43
N ASP A 174 -2.55 5.93 -5.82
CA ASP A 174 -2.01 4.70 -5.25
C ASP A 174 -1.54 3.72 -6.33
N GLU A 175 -2.15 3.77 -7.53
CA GLU A 175 -1.72 3.00 -8.70
C GLU A 175 -0.27 3.35 -9.09
N TYR A 176 0.00 4.65 -9.15
CA TYR A 176 1.32 5.18 -9.48
C TYR A 176 2.34 4.95 -8.36
N VAL A 177 1.91 4.90 -7.10
CA VAL A 177 2.79 4.50 -5.99
C VAL A 177 3.26 3.06 -6.20
N LEU A 178 2.34 2.15 -6.55
CA LEU A 178 2.69 0.74 -6.81
C LEU A 178 3.68 0.62 -7.97
N LEU A 179 3.43 1.32 -9.08
CA LEU A 179 4.31 1.33 -10.25
C LEU A 179 5.71 1.87 -9.94
N ASN A 180 5.80 2.96 -9.17
CA ASN A 180 7.08 3.51 -8.74
C ASN A 180 7.85 2.52 -7.85
N MET A 181 7.15 1.80 -6.97
CA MET A 181 7.77 0.74 -6.15
C MET A 181 8.30 -0.41 -7.00
N PHE A 182 7.62 -0.75 -8.09
CA PHE A 182 8.07 -1.75 -9.06
C PHE A 182 9.10 -1.21 -10.07
N GLN A 183 9.40 0.09 -10.04
CA GLN A 183 10.25 0.78 -11.02
C GLN A 183 9.73 0.57 -12.46
N MET A 184 8.40 0.61 -12.61
CA MET A 184 7.69 0.43 -13.86
C MET A 184 7.14 1.75 -14.38
N GLU A 185 7.39 2.02 -15.65
CA GLU A 185 6.87 3.19 -16.35
C GLU A 185 5.73 2.79 -17.27
N THR A 186 4.65 3.57 -17.22
CA THR A 186 3.48 3.36 -18.07
C THR A 186 3.61 4.12 -19.37
N ARG A 187 3.04 3.53 -20.42
CA ARG A 187 2.92 4.10 -21.76
C ARG A 187 1.54 4.72 -21.95
N SER A 188 0.50 4.01 -21.53
CA SER A 188 -0.91 4.36 -21.74
C SER A 188 -1.75 3.89 -20.56
N GLN A 189 -2.92 4.53 -20.39
CA GLN A 189 -3.96 4.12 -19.46
C GLN A 189 -5.26 3.94 -20.23
N SER A 190 -6.02 2.90 -19.88
CA SER A 190 -7.38 2.68 -20.39
C SER A 190 -8.31 2.24 -19.26
N TYR A 191 -9.57 2.64 -19.34
CA TYR A 191 -10.59 2.32 -18.35
C TYR A 191 -11.61 1.36 -18.93
N SER A 192 -11.92 0.30 -18.19
CA SER A 192 -12.83 -0.78 -18.60
C SER A 192 -14.20 -0.74 -17.93
N GLY A 193 -14.49 0.28 -17.11
CA GLY A 193 -15.75 0.40 -16.35
C GLY A 193 -15.65 -0.01 -14.88
N THR A 194 -14.75 -0.93 -14.55
CA THR A 194 -14.44 -1.34 -13.16
C THR A 194 -12.95 -1.28 -12.86
N CYS A 195 -12.11 -1.49 -13.87
CA CYS A 195 -10.67 -1.44 -13.71
C CYS A 195 -10.01 -0.41 -14.62
N ASP A 196 -8.94 0.20 -14.10
CA ASP A 196 -7.93 0.88 -14.89
C ASP A 196 -6.85 -0.13 -15.30
N TYR A 197 -6.46 -0.07 -16.57
CA TYR A 197 -5.35 -0.84 -17.13
C TYR A 197 -4.24 0.11 -17.52
N LEU A 198 -3.09 -0.06 -16.85
CA LEU A 198 -1.88 0.70 -17.08
C LEU A 198 -0.93 -0.12 -17.95
N GLU A 199 -0.89 0.21 -19.24
CA GLU A 199 -0.12 -0.48 -20.27
C GLU A 199 1.36 -0.03 -20.22
N PHE A 200 2.26 -0.99 -20.42
CA PHE A 200 3.70 -0.76 -20.48
C PHE A 200 4.21 -0.75 -21.92
N GLU A 201 5.42 -0.21 -22.10
CA GLU A 201 6.13 -0.36 -23.36
C GLU A 201 6.35 -1.83 -23.70
N LYS A 202 6.11 -2.17 -24.97
CA LYS A 202 6.16 -3.55 -25.45
C LYS A 202 7.54 -4.15 -25.17
N ASP A 203 7.56 -5.37 -24.63
CA ASP A 203 8.75 -6.15 -24.32
C ASP A 203 9.70 -5.51 -23.26
N LYS A 204 9.31 -4.39 -22.64
CA LYS A 204 10.11 -3.74 -21.56
C LYS A 204 10.05 -4.51 -20.24
N TYR A 205 8.89 -5.10 -19.92
CA TYR A 205 8.66 -5.87 -18.69
C TYR A 205 8.03 -7.24 -19.01
N LYS A 206 8.01 -8.14 -18.02
CA LYS A 206 7.48 -9.52 -18.17
C LYS A 206 5.97 -9.59 -18.37
N VAL A 207 5.26 -8.51 -18.05
CA VAL A 207 3.81 -8.38 -18.24
C VAL A 207 3.54 -7.16 -19.12
N PRO A 208 2.47 -7.14 -19.91
CA PRO A 208 2.16 -6.03 -20.81
C PRO A 208 1.61 -4.79 -20.10
N GLY A 209 1.17 -4.94 -18.84
CA GLY A 209 0.58 -3.88 -18.04
C GLY A 209 0.03 -4.44 -16.73
N LEU A 210 -0.58 -3.58 -15.92
CA LEU A 210 -1.23 -3.95 -14.66
C LEU A 210 -2.67 -3.44 -14.61
N TYR A 211 -3.55 -4.24 -14.01
CA TYR A 211 -4.92 -3.90 -13.71
C TYR A 211 -5.08 -3.43 -12.27
N PHE A 212 -5.84 -2.36 -12.10
CA PHE A 212 -6.23 -1.80 -10.81
C PHE A 212 -7.76 -1.76 -10.74
N ASP A 213 -8.35 -2.36 -9.71
CA ASP A 213 -9.79 -2.24 -9.48
C ASP A 213 -10.06 -0.87 -8.84
N VAL A 214 -10.84 -0.06 -9.57
CA VAL A 214 -11.22 1.32 -9.23
C VAL A 214 -12.74 1.45 -9.07
N SER A 215 -13.47 0.33 -8.94
CA SER A 215 -14.93 0.31 -8.86
C SER A 215 -15.45 1.21 -7.74
N ILE A 216 -14.67 1.31 -6.66
CA ILE A 216 -15.00 2.06 -5.47
C ILE A 216 -15.07 3.56 -5.70
N PHE A 217 -14.34 4.10 -6.69
CA PHE A 217 -14.40 5.53 -7.02
C PHE A 217 -15.78 5.94 -7.56
N TYR A 218 -16.54 4.95 -8.03
CA TYR A 218 -17.86 5.11 -8.63
C TYR A 218 -18.98 4.55 -7.73
N GLY A 219 -18.68 4.31 -6.45
CA GLY A 219 -19.65 3.83 -5.47
C GLY A 219 -20.11 2.39 -5.66
N LYS A 220 -19.30 1.57 -6.36
CA LYS A 220 -19.57 0.15 -6.60
C LYS A 220 -18.67 -0.71 -5.72
N PHE A 221 -19.26 -1.53 -4.86
CA PHE A 221 -18.63 -2.59 -4.08
C PHE A 221 -19.67 -3.62 -3.68
#